data_AF-A0A0A9WUB5-F1
#
_entry.id   AF-A0A0A9WUB5-F1
#
_cell.length_a   1.000
_cell.length_b   1.000
_cell.length_c   1.000
_cell.angle_alpha   90.00
_cell.angle_beta   90.00
_cell.angle_gamma   90.00
#
_symmetry.space_group_name_H-M   'P 1'
#
loop_
_entity.id
_entity.type
_entity.pdbx_description
1 polymer ?
#
loop_
_entity_poly.entity_id
_entity_poly.type
_entity_poly.pdbx_seq_one_letter_code
_entity_poly.pdbx_strand_id
1 'polypeptide(L)'
;MVPKKEKKTRGRRDAYEDEVSDDKPLNIKPPEPIDVSDSGMAPLWRKWIQQWDWYVIASRLDNKREEIQVATFMSALGPDVIDIFNSFDLNDEEAYDLELIKNKFEEYFVGKTNVTYERYLFNKITQSDCQSFDDFCTKIKNQANICEFKDLRDSLIKDKIVIGIKDDKTREKLLIEENLTLTQAIKIYKAHESAKQNL
;
A
#
# COMPACT_ATOMS: atom_id res chain seq x y z
N MET A 1 60.86 -44.39 -5.83
CA MET A 1 60.48 -42.97 -5.70
C MET A 1 59.73 -42.60 -6.97
N VAL A 2 58.40 -42.58 -6.92
CA VAL A 2 57.49 -42.36 -8.08
C VAL A 2 56.48 -41.28 -7.67
N PRO A 3 56.20 -40.24 -8.49
CA PRO A 3 55.42 -39.09 -8.07
C PRO A 3 53.91 -39.31 -8.18
N LYS A 4 53.18 -38.61 -7.30
CA LYS A 4 51.72 -38.58 -7.15
C LYS A 4 51.03 -38.04 -8.41
N LYS A 5 49.94 -38.69 -8.84
CA LYS A 5 48.98 -38.11 -9.81
C LYS A 5 48.09 -37.10 -9.10
N GLU A 6 48.26 -35.82 -9.42
CA GLU A 6 47.30 -34.75 -9.08
C GLU A 6 46.01 -34.94 -9.87
N LYS A 7 44.88 -35.06 -9.16
CA LYS A 7 43.55 -34.98 -9.75
C LYS A 7 43.25 -33.51 -10.05
N LYS A 8 43.23 -33.16 -11.34
CA LYS A 8 42.71 -31.88 -11.83
C LYS A 8 41.18 -31.87 -11.63
N THR A 9 40.71 -31.27 -10.54
CA THR A 9 39.30 -30.90 -10.36
C THR A 9 38.96 -29.80 -11.36
N ARG A 10 38.19 -30.16 -12.39
CA ARG A 10 37.61 -29.20 -13.34
C ARG A 10 36.55 -28.42 -12.57
N GLY A 11 36.82 -27.13 -12.36
CA GLY A 11 35.94 -26.22 -11.62
C GLY A 11 34.52 -26.27 -12.16
N ARG A 12 33.59 -26.50 -11.23
CA ARG A 12 32.15 -26.33 -11.38
C ARG A 12 31.91 -24.83 -11.50
N ARG A 13 31.86 -24.32 -12.73
CA ARG A 13 31.34 -22.98 -13.03
C ARG A 13 29.83 -23.06 -12.89
N ASP A 14 29.35 -22.50 -11.78
CA ASP A 14 28.09 -21.78 -11.59
C ASP A 14 27.03 -22.01 -12.67
N ALA A 15 26.10 -22.91 -12.36
CA ALA A 15 24.77 -22.97 -12.98
C ALA A 15 23.78 -22.51 -11.90
N TYR A 16 23.81 -21.22 -11.60
CA TYR A 16 22.85 -20.50 -10.77
C TYR A 16 22.52 -19.16 -11.43
N GLU A 17 22.45 -19.14 -12.75
CA GLU A 17 21.83 -18.04 -13.50
C GLU A 17 20.45 -18.53 -13.95
N ASP A 18 19.45 -18.00 -13.24
CA ASP A 18 18.12 -17.65 -13.72
C ASP A 18 17.19 -18.77 -14.22
N GLU A 19 16.63 -19.54 -13.28
CA GLU A 19 15.23 -19.97 -13.43
C GLU A 19 14.33 -18.76 -13.10
N VAL A 20 14.12 -17.87 -14.07
CA VAL A 20 12.98 -16.95 -14.03
C VAL A 20 11.73 -17.85 -14.09
N SER A 21 11.02 -17.95 -12.97
CA SER A 21 9.75 -18.66 -12.89
C SER A 21 8.84 -18.18 -14.02
N ASP A 22 8.54 -19.07 -14.96
CA ASP A 22 7.61 -18.84 -16.08
C ASP A 22 6.17 -18.91 -15.54
N ASP A 23 5.87 -18.05 -14.57
CA ASP A 23 4.54 -17.84 -14.03
C ASP A 23 3.68 -17.24 -15.14
N LYS A 24 2.93 -18.13 -15.78
CA LYS A 24 1.97 -17.79 -16.83
C LYS A 24 1.07 -16.64 -16.37
N PRO A 25 0.85 -15.60 -17.21
CA PRO A 25 0.00 -14.47 -16.84
C PRO A 25 -1.40 -14.94 -16.47
N LEU A 26 -1.89 -14.45 -15.33
CA LEU A 26 -3.24 -14.72 -14.88
C LEU A 26 -4.23 -13.91 -15.73
N ASN A 27 -5.37 -14.51 -16.07
CA ASN A 27 -6.45 -13.81 -16.75
C ASN A 27 -7.23 -12.96 -15.73
N ILE A 28 -6.67 -11.81 -15.37
CA ILE A 28 -7.24 -10.87 -14.40
C ILE A 28 -7.81 -9.67 -15.14
N LYS A 29 -8.95 -9.16 -14.66
CA LYS A 29 -9.54 -7.93 -15.19
C LYS A 29 -8.75 -6.71 -14.71
N PRO A 30 -8.57 -5.68 -15.56
CA PRO A 30 -8.03 -4.41 -15.10
C PRO A 30 -8.95 -3.76 -14.04
N PRO A 31 -8.45 -2.78 -13.29
CA PRO A 31 -9.29 -1.95 -12.42
C PRO A 31 -10.47 -1.34 -13.20
N GLU A 32 -11.58 -1.13 -12.52
CA GLU A 32 -12.71 -0.39 -13.09
C GLU A 32 -12.31 1.07 -13.36
N PRO A 33 -12.87 1.72 -14.40
CA PRO A 33 -12.60 3.12 -14.70
C PRO A 33 -12.81 4.04 -13.50
N ILE A 34 -11.98 5.08 -13.40
CA ILE A 34 -12.14 6.08 -12.35
C ILE A 34 -13.31 7.01 -12.71
N ASP A 35 -14.23 7.18 -11.77
CA ASP A 35 -15.32 8.14 -11.90
C ASP A 35 -14.85 9.52 -11.40
N VAL A 36 -14.75 10.48 -12.32
CA VAL A 36 -14.22 11.83 -12.05
C VAL A 36 -15.34 12.80 -11.64
N SER A 37 -16.57 12.34 -11.44
CA SER A 37 -17.73 13.20 -11.19
C SER A 37 -17.87 13.74 -9.75
N ASP A 38 -17.05 13.28 -8.79
CA ASP A 38 -17.31 13.43 -7.35
C ASP A 38 -16.25 14.18 -6.53
N SER A 39 -16.67 14.64 -5.34
CA SER A 39 -15.76 15.14 -4.29
C SER A 39 -14.98 13.99 -3.64
N GLY A 40 -13.65 14.10 -3.55
CA GLY A 40 -12.81 13.10 -2.86
C GLY A 40 -11.90 12.29 -3.79
N MET A 41 -11.29 12.94 -4.78
CA MET A 41 -10.40 12.29 -5.74
C MET A 41 -9.15 11.66 -5.10
N ALA A 42 -8.55 12.31 -4.11
CA ALA A 42 -7.34 11.80 -3.46
C ALA A 42 -7.46 10.35 -2.92
N PRO A 43 -8.46 10.00 -2.07
CA PRO A 43 -8.62 8.63 -1.62
C PRO A 43 -9.08 7.66 -2.72
N LEU A 44 -9.80 8.14 -3.75
CA LEU A 44 -10.21 7.30 -4.88
C LEU A 44 -9.00 6.92 -5.74
N TRP A 45 -8.21 7.91 -6.13
CA TRP A 45 -6.97 7.75 -6.88
C TRP A 45 -6.00 6.79 -6.20
N ARG A 46 -5.73 6.98 -4.90
CA ARG A 46 -4.83 6.10 -4.12
C ARG A 46 -5.29 4.64 -4.08
N LYS A 47 -6.60 4.39 -4.05
CA LYS A 47 -7.13 3.03 -4.13
C LYS A 47 -6.99 2.46 -5.54
N TRP A 48 -7.30 3.27 -6.54
CA TRP A 48 -7.24 2.87 -7.94
C TRP A 48 -5.81 2.54 -8.38
N ILE A 49 -4.84 3.39 -8.06
CA ILE A 49 -3.42 3.15 -8.42
C ILE A 49 -2.87 1.91 -7.72
N GLN A 50 -3.29 1.64 -6.49
CA GLN A 50 -2.92 0.41 -5.79
C GLN A 50 -3.48 -0.84 -6.47
N GLN A 51 -4.72 -0.80 -6.97
CA GLN A 51 -5.32 -1.88 -7.74
C GLN A 51 -4.60 -2.07 -9.09
N TRP A 52 -4.24 -0.97 -9.74
CA TRP A 52 -3.45 -0.98 -10.96
C TRP A 52 -2.11 -1.69 -10.76
N ASP A 53 -1.35 -1.36 -9.70
CA ASP A 53 -0.05 -1.98 -9.45
C ASP A 53 -0.17 -3.50 -9.24
N TRP A 54 -1.23 -3.97 -8.55
CA TRP A 54 -1.50 -5.40 -8.44
C TRP A 54 -1.84 -6.05 -9.78
N TYR A 55 -2.64 -5.38 -10.60
CA TYR A 55 -2.97 -5.83 -11.94
C TYR A 55 -1.72 -5.95 -12.82
N VAL A 56 -0.83 -4.96 -12.78
CA VAL A 56 0.44 -4.96 -13.55
C VAL A 56 1.26 -6.20 -13.23
N ILE A 57 1.50 -6.46 -11.95
CA ILE A 57 2.30 -7.60 -11.48
C ILE A 57 1.67 -8.93 -11.91
N ALA A 58 0.36 -9.07 -11.71
CA ALA A 58 -0.32 -10.34 -11.91
C ALA A 58 -0.60 -10.67 -13.39
N SER A 59 -0.75 -9.64 -14.23
CA SER A 59 -0.90 -9.78 -15.70
C SER A 59 0.44 -9.83 -16.44
N ARG A 60 1.58 -9.64 -15.75
CA ARG A 60 2.92 -9.51 -16.33
C ARG A 60 3.02 -8.34 -17.33
N LEU A 61 2.31 -7.25 -17.04
CA LEU A 61 2.31 -6.05 -17.87
C LEU A 61 3.63 -5.28 -17.74
N ASP A 62 4.29 -5.39 -16.58
CA ASP A 62 5.63 -4.87 -16.29
C ASP A 62 6.70 -5.35 -17.28
N ASN A 63 6.51 -6.55 -17.84
CA ASN A 63 7.41 -7.13 -18.85
C ASN A 63 7.09 -6.71 -20.29
N LYS A 64 6.10 -5.83 -20.50
CA LYS A 64 5.72 -5.36 -21.84
C LYS A 64 6.42 -4.05 -22.16
N ARG A 65 6.42 -3.69 -23.44
CA ARG A 65 6.94 -2.39 -23.88
C ARG A 65 6.12 -1.26 -23.25
N GLU A 66 6.77 -0.15 -22.92
CA GLU A 66 6.16 0.99 -22.22
C GLU A 66 4.91 1.52 -22.92
N GLU A 67 4.88 1.54 -24.26
CA GLU A 67 3.72 2.02 -25.00
C GLU A 67 2.48 1.14 -24.78
N ILE A 68 2.68 -0.17 -24.58
CA ILE A 68 1.60 -1.10 -24.24
C ILE A 68 1.15 -0.86 -22.79
N GLN A 69 2.09 -0.62 -21.88
CA GLN A 69 1.77 -0.35 -20.48
C GLN A 69 0.94 0.93 -20.35
N VAL A 70 1.37 2.02 -21.00
CA VAL A 70 0.66 3.31 -21.01
C VAL A 70 -0.70 3.19 -21.69
N ALA A 71 -0.79 2.55 -22.85
CA ALA A 71 -2.08 2.36 -23.53
C ALA A 71 -3.06 1.56 -22.66
N THR A 72 -2.58 0.52 -21.97
CA THR A 72 -3.40 -0.28 -21.05
C THR A 72 -3.80 0.54 -19.82
N PHE A 73 -2.90 1.35 -19.27
CA PHE A 73 -3.16 2.24 -18.15
C PHE A 73 -4.25 3.25 -18.47
N MET A 74 -4.12 3.97 -19.59
CA MET A 74 -5.10 4.96 -20.04
C MET A 74 -6.44 4.32 -20.37
N SER A 75 -6.44 3.12 -20.98
CA SER A 75 -7.67 2.38 -21.23
C SER A 75 -8.38 1.94 -19.96
N ALA A 76 -7.63 1.56 -18.93
CA ALA A 76 -8.16 1.14 -17.63
C ALA A 76 -8.67 2.34 -16.80
N LEU A 77 -8.02 3.51 -16.90
CA LEU A 77 -8.51 4.73 -16.25
C LEU A 77 -9.86 5.18 -16.81
N GLY A 78 -10.07 4.98 -18.11
CA GLY A 78 -11.32 5.28 -18.79
C GLY A 78 -11.33 6.64 -19.49
N PRO A 79 -12.47 7.01 -20.11
CA PRO A 79 -12.55 8.18 -20.99
C PRO A 79 -12.47 9.51 -20.24
N ASP A 80 -12.94 9.58 -19.00
CA ASP A 80 -13.06 10.83 -18.24
C ASP A 80 -11.71 11.48 -17.93
N VAL A 81 -10.61 10.72 -17.99
CA VAL A 81 -9.26 11.23 -17.73
C VAL A 81 -8.54 11.74 -18.99
N ILE A 82 -9.13 11.57 -20.18
CA ILE A 82 -8.47 11.91 -21.45
C ILE A 82 -8.23 13.43 -21.54
N ASP A 83 -9.22 14.24 -21.19
CA ASP A 83 -9.07 15.71 -21.19
C ASP A 83 -8.03 16.18 -20.16
N ILE A 84 -7.94 15.48 -19.03
CA ILE A 84 -6.92 15.74 -18.00
C ILE A 84 -5.52 15.40 -18.54
N PHE A 85 -5.36 14.22 -19.15
CA PHE A 85 -4.10 13.81 -19.76
C PHE A 85 -3.62 14.80 -20.83
N ASN A 86 -4.53 15.23 -21.71
CA ASN A 86 -4.23 16.20 -22.76
C ASN A 86 -3.80 17.57 -22.21
N SER A 87 -4.12 17.89 -20.95
CA SER A 87 -3.70 19.13 -20.29
C SER A 87 -2.30 19.08 -19.67
N PHE A 88 -1.62 17.93 -19.69
CA PHE A 88 -0.30 17.77 -19.06
C PHE A 88 0.86 18.33 -19.89
N ASP A 89 0.60 18.79 -21.11
CA ASP A 89 1.58 19.37 -22.06
C ASP A 89 2.81 18.48 -22.27
N LEU A 90 2.61 17.16 -22.32
CA LEU A 90 3.68 16.17 -22.52
C LEU A 90 4.17 16.19 -23.98
N ASN A 91 5.48 16.02 -24.17
CA ASN A 91 6.03 15.75 -25.50
C ASN A 91 5.83 14.29 -25.92
N ASP A 92 6.17 13.97 -27.17
CA ASP A 92 5.95 12.63 -27.75
C ASP A 92 6.66 11.50 -26.97
N GLU A 93 7.83 11.75 -26.37
CA GLU A 93 8.55 10.76 -25.56
C GLU A 93 7.91 10.62 -24.16
N GLU A 94 7.60 11.75 -23.52
CA GLU A 94 6.96 11.81 -22.20
C GLU A 94 5.57 11.17 -22.18
N ALA A 95 4.85 11.21 -23.31
CA ALA A 95 3.54 10.58 -23.47
C ALA A 95 3.58 9.04 -23.37
N TYR A 96 4.77 8.43 -23.33
CA TYR A 96 4.98 6.99 -23.12
C TYR A 96 5.70 6.65 -21.81
N ASP A 97 6.07 7.65 -20.99
CA ASP A 97 6.64 7.42 -19.66
C ASP A 97 5.52 7.21 -18.63
N LEU A 98 5.27 5.94 -18.29
CA LEU A 98 4.19 5.57 -17.37
C LEU A 98 4.37 6.19 -15.97
N GLU A 99 5.59 6.27 -15.46
CA GLU A 99 5.84 6.81 -14.13
C GLU A 99 5.63 8.33 -14.10
N LEU A 100 6.07 9.04 -15.13
CA LEU A 100 5.76 10.47 -15.29
C LEU A 100 4.24 10.70 -15.35
N ILE A 101 3.51 9.92 -16.14
CA ILE A 101 2.05 10.04 -16.29
C ILE A 101 1.35 9.78 -14.95
N LYS A 102 1.73 8.71 -14.22
CA LYS A 102 1.21 8.44 -12.87
C LYS A 102 1.44 9.62 -11.92
N ASN A 103 2.64 10.22 -11.96
CA ASN A 103 2.97 11.37 -11.12
C ASN A 103 2.14 12.60 -11.47
N LYS A 104 1.88 12.87 -12.76
CA LYS A 104 1.01 13.97 -13.19
C LYS A 104 -0.43 13.78 -12.72
N PHE A 105 -0.96 12.54 -12.78
CA PHE A 105 -2.28 12.24 -12.23
C PHE A 105 -2.33 12.31 -10.70
N GLU A 106 -1.30 11.85 -9.98
CA GLU A 106 -1.19 12.05 -8.52
C GLU A 106 -1.22 13.54 -8.18
N GLU A 107 -0.44 14.36 -8.89
CA GLU A 107 -0.44 15.82 -8.70
C GLU A 107 -1.83 16.43 -8.97
N TYR A 108 -2.50 16.00 -10.04
CA TYR A 108 -3.83 16.50 -10.41
C TYR A 108 -4.91 16.10 -9.40
N PHE A 109 -4.98 14.81 -9.03
CA PHE A 109 -6.07 14.28 -8.18
C PHE A 109 -5.84 14.46 -6.68
N VAL A 110 -4.58 14.44 -6.25
CA VAL A 110 -4.21 14.52 -4.83
C VAL A 110 -3.68 15.90 -4.48
N GLY A 111 -2.88 16.49 -5.36
CA GLY A 111 -2.16 17.72 -5.09
C GLY A 111 -1.25 17.61 -3.87
N LYS A 112 -0.97 18.77 -3.25
CA LYS A 112 -0.13 18.80 -2.05
C LYS A 112 -0.93 18.35 -0.83
N THR A 113 -0.52 17.22 -0.24
CA THR A 113 -1.09 16.74 1.02
C THR A 113 -0.80 17.75 2.14
N ASN A 114 -1.85 18.22 2.83
CA ASN A 114 -1.70 19.02 4.04
C ASN A 114 -1.49 18.10 5.24
N VAL A 115 -0.23 17.75 5.49
CA VAL A 115 0.18 16.83 6.58
C VAL A 115 -0.38 17.26 7.94
N THR A 116 -0.47 18.56 8.22
CA THR A 116 -1.05 19.08 9.47
C THR A 116 -2.53 18.73 9.58
N TYR A 117 -3.29 18.88 8.51
CA TYR A 117 -4.70 18.50 8.46
C TYR A 117 -4.87 16.98 8.60
N GLU A 118 -4.04 16.18 7.94
CA GLU A 118 -4.09 14.71 8.07
C GLU A 118 -3.78 14.24 9.49
N ARG A 119 -2.82 14.87 10.16
CA ARG A 119 -2.51 14.62 11.57
C ARG A 119 -3.63 15.07 12.50
N TYR A 120 -4.31 16.17 12.17
CA TYR A 120 -5.51 16.59 12.89
C TYR A 120 -6.62 15.53 12.78
N LEU A 121 -6.89 15.02 11.58
CA LEU A 121 -7.85 13.93 11.37
C LEU A 121 -7.45 12.66 12.13
N PHE A 122 -6.17 12.27 12.07
CA PHE A 122 -5.62 11.16 12.86
C PHE A 122 -5.95 11.29 14.34
N ASN A 123 -5.65 12.46 14.92
CA ASN A 123 -5.86 12.71 16.35
C ASN A 123 -7.34 12.69 16.74
N LYS A 124 -8.25 13.04 15.83
CA LYS A 124 -9.71 12.95 16.05
C LYS A 124 -10.28 11.53 15.98
N ILE A 125 -9.53 10.54 15.50
CA ILE A 125 -10.04 9.17 15.42
C ILE A 125 -10.31 8.65 16.84
N THR A 126 -11.55 8.25 17.11
CA THR A 126 -11.98 7.53 18.30
C THR A 126 -12.90 6.39 17.88
N GLN A 127 -12.97 5.34 18.70
CA GLN A 127 -13.81 4.19 18.42
C GLN A 127 -15.28 4.56 18.61
N SER A 128 -16.08 4.39 17.57
CA SER A 128 -17.52 4.67 17.62
C SER A 128 -18.30 3.57 18.33
N ASP A 129 -19.56 3.88 18.67
CA ASP A 129 -20.50 2.89 19.20
C ASP A 129 -20.68 1.76 18.19
N CYS A 130 -20.56 0.51 18.65
CA CYS A 130 -20.65 -0.70 17.84
C CYS A 130 -19.57 -0.89 16.76
N GLN A 131 -18.54 -0.04 16.72
CA GLN A 131 -17.43 -0.24 15.79
C GLN A 131 -16.53 -1.39 16.28
N SER A 132 -16.28 -2.37 15.40
CA SER A 132 -15.32 -3.44 15.68
C SER A 132 -13.91 -2.87 15.87
N PHE A 133 -13.08 -3.56 16.64
CA PHE A 133 -11.69 -3.15 16.79
C PHE A 133 -10.91 -3.19 15.48
N ASP A 134 -11.18 -4.18 14.63
CA ASP A 134 -10.48 -4.32 13.35
C ASP A 134 -10.79 -3.15 12.40
N ASP A 135 -12.04 -2.69 12.34
CA ASP A 135 -12.40 -1.49 11.58
C ASP A 135 -11.74 -0.24 12.14
N PHE A 136 -11.74 -0.11 13.47
CA PHE A 136 -11.10 1.00 14.17
C PHE A 136 -9.59 1.04 13.92
N CYS A 137 -8.90 -0.09 14.07
CA CYS A 137 -7.48 -0.22 13.85
C CYS A 137 -7.11 0.04 12.39
N THR A 138 -7.93 -0.45 11.44
CA THR A 138 -7.76 -0.19 10.00
C THR A 138 -7.86 1.30 9.70
N LYS A 139 -8.85 2.00 10.27
CA LYS A 139 -9.01 3.45 10.10
C LYS A 139 -7.79 4.22 10.62
N ILE A 140 -7.27 3.87 11.80
CA ILE A 140 -6.05 4.49 12.36
C ILE A 140 -4.85 4.27 11.43
N LYS A 141 -4.61 3.03 11.00
CA LYS A 141 -3.47 2.66 10.16
C LYS A 141 -3.50 3.37 8.81
N ASN A 142 -4.67 3.44 8.17
CA ASN A 142 -4.85 4.12 6.89
C ASN A 142 -4.57 5.61 7.03
N GLN A 143 -5.08 6.26 8.08
CA GLN A 143 -4.82 7.67 8.32
C GLN A 143 -3.33 7.92 8.64
N ALA A 144 -2.68 7.03 9.39
CA ALA A 144 -1.26 7.15 9.73
C ALA A 144 -0.34 7.12 8.49
N ASN A 145 -0.73 6.38 7.43
CA ASN A 145 0.07 6.29 6.19
C ASN A 145 0.21 7.64 5.48
N ILE A 146 -0.75 8.55 5.64
CA ILE A 146 -0.75 9.87 4.99
C ILE A 146 -0.30 11.00 5.93
N CYS A 147 0.08 10.67 7.16
CA CYS A 147 0.54 11.62 8.17
C CYS A 147 2.06 11.87 8.19
N GLU A 148 2.82 11.19 7.32
CA GLU A 148 4.28 11.26 7.26
C GLU A 148 4.96 11.07 8.64
N PHE A 149 4.48 10.11 9.44
CA PHE A 149 5.04 9.86 10.77
C PHE A 149 6.42 9.18 10.75
N LYS A 150 6.83 8.63 9.60
CA LYS A 150 8.12 7.95 9.42
C LYS A 150 8.33 6.90 10.51
N ASP A 151 9.48 6.90 11.17
CA ASP A 151 9.86 5.91 12.18
C ASP A 151 8.95 5.91 13.42
N LEU A 152 8.20 6.99 13.67
CA LEU A 152 7.26 7.09 14.78
C LEU A 152 5.89 6.47 14.48
N ARG A 153 5.64 6.03 13.25
CA ARG A 153 4.32 5.58 12.80
C ARG A 153 3.70 4.56 13.76
N ASP A 154 4.43 3.49 14.08
CA ASP A 154 3.87 2.41 14.89
C ASP A 154 3.68 2.81 16.36
N SER A 155 4.58 3.63 16.91
CA SER A 155 4.41 4.18 18.26
C SER A 155 3.16 5.06 18.36
N LEU A 156 2.95 5.93 17.37
CA LEU A 156 1.79 6.84 17.35
C LEU A 156 0.48 6.09 17.09
N ILE A 157 0.47 5.06 16.25
CA ILE A 157 -0.71 4.19 16.10
C ILE A 157 -1.03 3.51 17.42
N LYS A 158 -0.03 2.97 18.12
CA LYS A 158 -0.20 2.35 19.44
C LYS A 158 -0.77 3.34 20.45
N ASP A 159 -0.21 4.55 20.54
CA ASP A 159 -0.74 5.60 21.43
C ASP A 159 -2.19 5.96 21.08
N LYS A 160 -2.50 6.06 19.78
CA LYS A 160 -3.85 6.36 19.29
C LYS A 160 -4.85 5.25 19.60
N ILE A 161 -4.43 3.98 19.59
CA ILE A 161 -5.24 2.86 20.07
C ILE A 161 -5.56 3.06 21.55
N VAL A 162 -4.55 3.25 22.41
CA VAL A 162 -4.76 3.43 23.86
C VAL A 162 -5.70 4.61 24.14
N ILE A 163 -5.48 5.75 23.48
CA ILE A 163 -6.30 6.95 23.66
C ILE A 163 -7.72 6.78 23.12
N GLY A 164 -7.87 6.12 21.96
CA GLY A 164 -9.10 6.18 21.16
C GLY A 164 -10.06 5.01 21.36
N ILE A 165 -9.65 3.92 22.02
CA ILE A 165 -10.56 2.80 22.30
C ILE A 165 -11.66 3.19 23.27
N LYS A 166 -12.84 2.56 23.13
CA LYS A 166 -14.01 2.83 23.99
C LYS A 166 -13.95 2.09 25.32
N ASP A 167 -13.33 0.90 25.34
CA ASP A 167 -13.35 0.04 26.52
C ASP A 167 -12.28 0.40 27.56
N ASP A 168 -12.69 1.11 28.60
CA ASP A 168 -11.81 1.57 29.68
C ASP A 168 -11.04 0.43 30.37
N LYS A 169 -11.66 -0.74 30.54
CA LYS A 169 -10.98 -1.92 31.14
C LYS A 169 -9.84 -2.43 30.27
N THR A 170 -10.00 -2.39 28.94
CA THR A 170 -8.89 -2.73 28.03
C THR A 170 -7.84 -1.64 28.08
N ARG A 171 -8.24 -0.36 28.15
CA ARG A 171 -7.31 0.76 28.25
C ARG A 171 -6.43 0.65 29.49
N GLU A 172 -7.00 0.35 30.65
CA GLU A 172 -6.26 0.12 31.89
C GLU A 172 -5.21 -0.99 31.74
N LYS A 173 -5.59 -2.13 31.15
CA LYS A 173 -4.65 -3.24 30.89
C LYS A 173 -3.50 -2.82 29.99
N LEU A 174 -3.79 -2.10 28.90
CA LEU A 174 -2.77 -1.60 27.99
C LEU A 174 -1.79 -0.64 28.69
N LEU A 175 -2.29 0.19 29.61
CA LEU A 175 -1.48 1.16 30.35
C LEU A 175 -0.56 0.54 31.41
N ILE A 176 -0.83 -0.70 31.83
CA ILE A 176 0.01 -1.43 32.81
C ILE A 176 1.19 -2.13 32.12
N GLU A 177 1.10 -2.41 30.82
CA GLU A 177 2.15 -3.10 30.08
C GLU A 177 3.40 -2.22 29.90
N GLU A 178 4.49 -2.64 30.54
CA GLU A 178 5.80 -2.03 30.34
C GLU A 178 6.30 -2.29 28.91
N ASN A 179 6.80 -1.25 28.24
CA ASN A 179 7.31 -1.32 26.87
C ASN A 179 6.28 -1.81 25.84
N LEU A 180 5.01 -1.43 26.00
CA LEU A 180 3.93 -1.77 25.07
C LEU A 180 4.31 -1.42 23.61
N THR A 181 4.31 -2.44 22.76
CA THR A 181 4.43 -2.31 21.30
C THR A 181 3.07 -2.31 20.61
N LEU A 182 3.01 -1.85 19.35
CA LEU A 182 1.78 -1.89 18.55
C LEU A 182 1.22 -3.31 18.44
N THR A 183 2.08 -4.30 18.18
CA THR A 183 1.70 -5.70 18.06
C THR A 183 1.11 -6.24 19.36
N GLN A 184 1.70 -5.92 20.51
CA GLN A 184 1.16 -6.29 21.83
C GLN A 184 -0.19 -5.63 22.08
N ALA A 185 -0.33 -4.34 21.78
CA ALA A 185 -1.58 -3.61 22.00
C ALA A 185 -2.76 -4.23 21.23
N ILE A 186 -2.54 -4.57 19.96
CA ILE A 186 -3.52 -5.26 19.11
C ILE A 186 -3.89 -6.63 19.70
N LYS A 187 -2.90 -7.41 20.15
CA LYS A 187 -3.12 -8.75 20.71
C LYS A 187 -3.93 -8.70 22.01
N ILE A 188 -3.59 -7.79 22.93
CA ILE A 188 -4.28 -7.62 24.21
C ILE A 188 -5.73 -7.22 23.97
N TYR A 189 -5.97 -6.27 23.06
CA TYR A 189 -7.32 -5.84 22.74
C TYR A 189 -8.16 -7.01 22.21
N LYS A 190 -7.67 -7.71 21.17
CA LYS A 190 -8.40 -8.83 20.56
C LYS A 190 -8.73 -9.94 21.57
N ALA A 191 -7.78 -10.26 22.46
CA ALA A 191 -8.02 -11.24 23.51
C ALA A 191 -9.17 -10.81 24.46
N HIS A 192 -9.26 -9.52 24.78
CA HIS A 192 -10.32 -9.00 25.63
C HIS A 192 -11.68 -8.93 24.93
N GLU A 193 -11.70 -8.55 23.66
CA GLU A 193 -12.91 -8.54 22.84
C GLU A 193 -13.50 -9.95 22.70
N SER A 194 -12.66 -10.95 22.40
CA SER A 194 -13.09 -12.35 22.35
C SER A 194 -13.60 -12.86 23.69
N ALA A 195 -12.96 -12.51 24.80
CA ALA A 195 -13.43 -12.91 26.12
C ALA A 195 -14.83 -12.35 26.43
N LYS A 196 -15.11 -11.09 26.04
CA LYS A 196 -16.42 -10.46 26.23
C LYS A 196 -17.53 -11.01 25.33
N GLN A 197 -17.20 -11.47 24.12
CA GLN A 197 -18.19 -12.07 23.23
C GLN A 197 -18.61 -13.49 23.66
N ASN A 198 -17.76 -14.18 24.43
CA ASN A 198 -17.98 -15.55 24.88
C ASN A 198 -18.46 -15.66 26.35
N LEU A 199 -18.70 -14.52 27.01
CA LEU A 199 -19.24 -14.41 28.38
C LEU A 199 -20.63 -13.76 28.33
#